data_AF-A0A444UCR1-F1
#
_entry.id   AF-A0A444UCR1-F1
#
_cell.length_a   1.000
_cell.length_b   1.000
_cell.length_c   1.000
_cell.angle_alpha   90.00
_cell.angle_beta   90.00
_cell.angle_gamma   90.00
#
_symmetry.space_group_name_H-M   'P 1'
#
loop_
_entity.id
_entity.type
_entity.pdbx_description
1 polymer ?
#
loop_
_entity_poly.entity_id
_entity_poly.type
_entity_poly.pdbx_seq_one_letter_code
_entity_poly.pdbx_strand_id
1 'polypeptide(L)'
;MSDKPDLAEIEGFDKAKLKKTETKEKNPLPTKEMNTKIKVPEDAEELVGKAVEHLFEKEDGEKNEWRGMVLSRAPIMTNWYYITYEKDPVLYMYQLWDDYEDGDLRILPEAVGHQSGKL
;
A
#
# COMPACT_ATOMS: atom_id res chain seq x y z
N MET A 1 -41.78 -18.55 -29.75
CA MET A 1 -41.96 -19.40 -28.55
C MET A 1 -41.33 -18.65 -27.39
N SER A 2 -42.05 -18.48 -26.28
CA SER A 2 -41.53 -17.80 -25.08
C SER A 2 -41.91 -18.67 -23.90
N ASP A 3 -41.01 -19.60 -23.55
CA ASP A 3 -41.08 -20.34 -22.31
C ASP A 3 -40.85 -19.35 -21.17
N LYS A 4 -41.95 -18.86 -20.58
CA LYS A 4 -41.90 -18.13 -19.31
C LYS A 4 -41.61 -19.15 -18.20
N PRO A 5 -40.63 -18.91 -17.33
CA PRO A 5 -40.39 -19.80 -16.20
C PRO A 5 -41.62 -19.83 -15.30
N ASP A 6 -41.95 -21.01 -14.79
CA ASP A 6 -43.05 -21.23 -13.85
C ASP A 6 -42.59 -20.77 -12.45
N LEU A 7 -43.24 -19.73 -11.90
CA LEU A 7 -42.88 -19.16 -10.59
C LEU A 7 -43.50 -19.91 -9.41
N ALA A 8 -44.38 -20.90 -9.65
CA ALA A 8 -45.09 -21.59 -8.58
C ALA A 8 -44.15 -22.39 -7.66
N GLU A 9 -42.99 -22.80 -8.19
CA GLU A 9 -41.96 -23.52 -7.44
C GLU A 9 -41.27 -22.65 -6.38
N ILE A 10 -41.29 -21.32 -6.56
CA ILE A 10 -40.68 -20.33 -5.65
C ILE A 10 -41.65 -19.99 -4.51
N GLU A 11 -42.96 -19.97 -4.78
CA GLU A 11 -44.00 -19.65 -3.78
C GLU A 11 -44.17 -20.75 -2.73
N GLY A 12 -43.99 -22.02 -3.11
CA GLY A 12 -44.03 -23.16 -2.19
C GLY A 12 -42.70 -23.47 -1.49
N PHE A 13 -41.64 -22.70 -1.76
CA PHE A 13 -40.31 -23.02 -1.27
C PHE A 13 -40.15 -22.71 0.21
N ASP A 14 -39.99 -23.76 1.02
CA ASP A 14 -39.77 -23.66 2.46
C ASP A 14 -38.36 -23.15 2.77
N LYS A 15 -38.27 -21.88 3.17
CA LYS A 15 -37.01 -21.22 3.54
C LYS A 15 -36.28 -21.93 4.69
N ALA A 16 -36.95 -22.74 5.50
CA ALA A 16 -36.31 -23.51 6.56
C ALA A 16 -35.48 -24.70 6.03
N LYS A 17 -35.70 -25.11 4.77
CA LYS A 17 -34.89 -26.14 4.08
C LYS A 17 -33.58 -25.59 3.50
N LEU A 18 -33.36 -24.27 3.56
CA LEU A 18 -32.09 -23.67 3.17
C LEU A 18 -30.99 -24.10 4.14
N LYS A 19 -29.88 -24.62 3.60
CA LYS A 19 -28.70 -24.90 4.40
C LYS A 19 -28.18 -23.57 4.98
N LYS A 20 -28.07 -23.52 6.31
CA LYS A 20 -27.36 -22.43 7.01
C LYS A 20 -25.93 -22.41 6.49
N THR A 21 -25.54 -21.32 5.84
CA THR A 21 -24.17 -21.07 5.41
C THR A 21 -23.60 -20.01 6.34
N GLU A 22 -22.53 -20.35 7.07
CA GLU A 22 -21.77 -19.39 7.86
C GLU A 22 -20.85 -18.61 6.91
N THR A 23 -21.17 -17.34 6.66
CA THR A 23 -20.32 -16.44 5.89
C THR A 23 -19.18 -15.95 6.78
N LYS A 24 -17.95 -16.43 6.54
CA LYS A 24 -16.75 -15.82 7.13
C LYS A 24 -16.37 -14.59 6.31
N GLU A 25 -16.48 -13.42 6.91
CA GLU A 25 -15.94 -12.18 6.37
C GLU A 25 -14.42 -12.36 6.20
N LYS A 26 -13.96 -12.44 4.94
CA LYS A 26 -12.58 -12.84 4.65
C LYS A 26 -11.57 -11.71 4.88
N ASN A 27 -11.99 -10.48 5.22
CA ASN A 27 -11.06 -9.35 5.44
C ASN A 27 -11.74 -8.15 6.13
N PRO A 28 -11.99 -8.17 7.45
CA PRO A 28 -12.33 -6.94 8.17
C PRO A 28 -11.17 -5.95 8.03
N LEU A 29 -11.48 -4.74 7.56
CA LEU A 29 -10.51 -3.67 7.39
C LEU A 29 -9.89 -3.30 8.75
N PRO A 30 -8.60 -2.95 8.80
CA PRO A 30 -7.98 -2.53 10.05
C PRO A 30 -8.72 -1.33 10.65
N THR A 31 -8.97 -1.40 11.96
CA THR A 31 -9.68 -0.34 12.70
C THR A 31 -8.82 0.92 12.83
N LYS A 32 -9.47 2.07 13.01
CA LYS A 32 -8.86 3.41 13.23
C LYS A 32 -7.89 3.51 14.43
N GLU A 33 -7.67 2.42 15.16
CA GLU A 33 -6.82 2.35 16.34
C GLU A 33 -5.34 2.12 16.00
N MET A 34 -5.01 1.70 14.77
CA MET A 34 -3.60 1.60 14.32
C MET A 34 -2.92 2.97 14.14
N ASN A 35 -3.73 4.03 14.03
CA ASN A 35 -3.32 5.37 13.62
C ASN A 35 -2.78 6.21 14.80
N THR A 36 -3.11 5.84 16.04
CA THR A 36 -2.96 6.73 17.21
C THR A 36 -1.65 6.54 17.98
N LYS A 37 -0.79 5.59 17.58
CA LYS A 37 0.51 5.37 18.22
C LYS A 37 1.72 5.58 17.30
N ILE A 38 1.51 6.15 16.13
CA ILE A 38 2.58 6.35 15.16
C ILE A 38 3.30 7.66 15.50
N LYS A 39 4.52 7.55 16.04
CA LYS A 39 5.48 8.66 16.04
C LYS A 39 6.00 8.79 14.61
N VAL A 40 5.23 9.41 13.73
CA VAL A 40 5.82 9.87 12.48
C VAL A 40 6.61 11.14 12.82
N PRO A 41 7.93 11.20 12.59
CA PRO A 41 8.70 12.41 12.79
C PRO A 41 8.12 13.53 11.92
N GLU A 42 8.20 14.80 12.38
CA GLU A 42 7.81 15.97 11.55
C GLU A 42 8.53 15.94 10.19
N ASP A 43 9.74 15.39 10.16
CA ASP A 43 10.62 15.28 9.00
C ASP A 43 10.18 14.19 8.00
N ALA A 44 9.05 13.52 8.21
CA ALA A 44 8.45 12.59 7.23
C ALA A 44 8.12 13.21 5.88
N GLU A 45 7.81 14.51 5.84
CA GLU A 45 7.65 15.23 4.58
C GLU A 45 8.97 15.32 3.80
N GLU A 46 10.12 15.25 4.48
CA GLU A 46 11.45 15.34 3.87
C GLU A 46 11.74 14.20 2.90
N LEU A 47 11.17 13.01 3.14
CA LEU A 47 11.35 11.85 2.26
C LEU A 47 10.56 11.99 0.95
N VAL A 48 9.40 12.65 0.96
CA VAL A 48 8.52 12.73 -0.21
C VAL A 48 9.18 13.54 -1.33
N GLY A 49 9.15 13.00 -2.55
CA GLY A 49 9.78 13.61 -3.72
C GLY A 49 11.27 13.32 -3.85
N LYS A 50 11.90 12.67 -2.87
CA LYS A 50 13.32 12.33 -2.93
C LYS A 50 13.58 11.09 -3.77
N ALA A 51 14.68 11.14 -4.52
CA ALA A 51 15.31 9.96 -5.08
C ALA A 51 16.03 9.21 -3.95
N VAL A 52 15.90 7.89 -3.92
CA VAL A 52 16.43 7.04 -2.85
C VAL A 52 17.11 5.80 -3.41
N GLU A 53 18.08 5.29 -2.67
CA GLU A 53 18.61 3.93 -2.78
C GLU A 53 18.04 3.09 -1.64
N HIS A 54 17.31 2.02 -1.97
CA HIS A 54 16.69 1.09 -1.04
C HIS A 54 17.40 -0.26 -1.10
N LEU A 55 17.85 -0.75 0.04
CA LEU A 55 18.53 -2.01 0.21
C LEU A 55 17.53 -3.12 0.58
N PHE A 56 17.53 -4.20 -0.19
CA PHE A 56 16.71 -5.39 0.06
C PHE A 56 17.61 -6.60 0.31
N GLU A 57 17.44 -7.27 1.45
CA GLU A 57 18.13 -8.52 1.75
C GLU A 57 17.56 -9.68 0.94
N LYS A 58 18.43 -10.49 0.31
CA LYS A 58 18.08 -11.76 -0.35
C LYS A 58 18.07 -12.91 0.65
N GLU A 59 17.54 -14.05 0.23
CA GLU A 59 17.58 -15.32 0.98
C GLU A 59 19.01 -15.78 1.36
N ASP A 60 20.03 -15.36 0.62
CA ASP A 60 21.45 -15.67 0.88
C ASP A 60 22.14 -14.64 1.82
N GLY A 61 21.41 -13.61 2.29
CA GLY A 61 21.95 -12.51 3.10
C GLY A 61 22.65 -11.41 2.31
N GLU A 62 22.81 -11.56 0.98
CA GLU A 62 23.27 -10.48 0.11
C GLU A 62 22.24 -9.34 0.04
N LYS A 63 22.67 -8.09 0.19
CA LYS A 63 21.80 -6.92 -0.02
C LYS A 63 21.82 -6.46 -1.48
N ASN A 64 20.64 -6.26 -2.09
CA ASN A 64 20.51 -5.59 -3.38
C ASN A 64 20.11 -4.14 -3.20
N GLU A 65 20.66 -3.28 -4.05
CA GLU A 65 20.28 -1.87 -4.10
C GLU A 65 19.32 -1.58 -5.27
N TRP A 66 18.23 -0.89 -4.93
CA TRP A 66 17.20 -0.46 -5.85
C TRP A 66 17.02 1.05 -5.76
N ARG A 67 17.20 1.73 -6.89
CA ARG A 67 16.95 3.16 -7.00
C ARG A 67 15.47 3.41 -7.24
N GLY A 68 14.92 4.38 -6.53
CA GLY A 68 13.52 4.73 -6.62
C GLY A 68 13.25 6.18 -6.26
N MET A 69 11.97 6.53 -6.30
CA MET A 69 11.46 7.85 -5.93
C MET A 69 10.28 7.69 -4.99
N VAL A 70 10.34 8.39 -3.85
CA VAL A 70 9.23 8.43 -2.90
C VAL A 70 8.17 9.38 -3.43
N LEU A 71 6.95 8.91 -3.59
CA LEU A 71 5.89 9.62 -4.30
C LEU A 71 4.99 10.43 -3.36
N SER A 72 4.50 9.81 -2.28
CA SER A 72 3.63 10.44 -1.30
C SER A 72 3.45 9.58 -0.05
N ARG A 73 2.97 10.17 1.04
CA ARG A 73 2.57 9.43 2.24
C ARG A 73 1.19 8.80 2.06
N ALA A 74 0.97 7.61 2.62
CA ALA A 74 -0.33 6.97 2.57
C ALA A 74 -1.36 7.74 3.44
N PRO A 75 -2.59 7.97 2.96
CA PRO A 75 -3.54 8.92 3.55
C PRO A 75 -4.13 8.48 4.90
N ILE A 76 -4.22 7.17 5.15
CA ILE A 76 -4.81 6.60 6.38
C ILE A 76 -3.74 5.98 7.28
N MET A 77 -2.64 5.48 6.69
CA MET A 77 -1.52 4.84 7.37
C MET A 77 -0.31 5.75 7.34
N THR A 78 -0.16 6.61 8.35
CA THR A 78 0.82 7.69 8.32
C THR A 78 2.28 7.20 8.38
N ASN A 79 2.54 5.93 8.75
CA ASN A 79 3.89 5.34 8.68
C ASN A 79 4.24 4.76 7.31
N TRP A 80 3.32 4.75 6.35
CA TRP A 80 3.52 4.10 5.05
C TRP A 80 3.70 5.15 3.94
N TYR A 81 4.57 4.84 2.99
CA TYR A 81 4.91 5.67 1.85
C TYR A 81 4.68 4.92 0.56
N TYR A 82 4.19 5.62 -0.43
CA TYR A 82 4.19 5.17 -1.81
C TYR A 82 5.55 5.45 -2.45
N ILE A 83 6.13 4.43 -3.08
CA ILE A 83 7.43 4.49 -3.77
C ILE A 83 7.37 3.72 -5.08
N THR A 84 8.15 4.14 -6.05
CA THR A 84 8.37 3.41 -7.30
C THR A 84 9.85 3.26 -7.59
N TYR A 85 10.25 2.25 -8.34
CA TYR A 85 11.65 1.94 -8.62
C TYR A 85 11.97 2.05 -10.11
N GLU A 86 13.21 2.40 -10.45
CA GLU A 86 13.65 2.54 -11.84
C GLU A 86 13.65 1.20 -12.59
N LYS A 87 14.03 0.12 -11.90
CA LYS A 87 14.11 -1.24 -12.47
C LYS A 87 12.72 -1.89 -12.63
N ASP A 88 11.75 -1.46 -11.84
CA ASP A 88 10.37 -1.95 -11.87
C ASP A 88 9.41 -0.80 -11.48
N PRO A 89 8.85 -0.08 -12.46
CA PRO A 89 8.08 1.15 -12.23
C PRO A 89 6.62 0.88 -11.78
N VAL A 90 6.46 -0.09 -10.88
CA VAL A 90 5.21 -0.40 -10.20
C VAL A 90 5.11 0.44 -8.93
N LEU A 91 3.89 0.69 -8.46
CA LEU A 91 3.62 1.38 -7.21
C LEU A 91 3.76 0.41 -6.04
N TYR A 92 4.71 0.67 -5.16
CA TYR A 92 4.93 -0.07 -3.91
C TYR A 92 4.55 0.78 -2.71
N MET A 93 4.35 0.10 -1.57
CA MET A 93 4.00 0.74 -0.30
C MET A 93 4.86 0.13 0.81
N TYR A 94 5.69 0.94 1.48
CA TYR A 94 6.63 0.51 2.53
C TYR A 94 6.68 1.50 3.69
N GLN A 95 7.19 1.06 4.85
CA GLN A 95 7.42 1.90 6.03
C GLN A 95 8.82 2.53 5.97
N LEU A 96 9.05 3.36 4.95
CA LEU A 96 10.36 3.88 4.58
C LEU A 96 11.11 4.66 5.67
N TRP A 97 10.41 5.15 6.69
CA TRP A 97 11.06 5.82 7.82
C TRP A 97 11.83 4.83 8.68
N ASP A 98 11.28 3.63 8.89
CA ASP A 98 11.94 2.57 9.64
C ASP A 98 13.20 2.12 8.85
N ASP A 99 13.06 1.91 7.54
CA ASP A 99 14.17 1.56 6.64
C ASP A 99 15.28 2.64 6.63
N TYR A 100 14.90 3.92 6.78
CA TYR A 100 15.83 5.03 6.87
C TYR A 100 16.58 5.05 8.21
N GLU A 101 15.91 4.78 9.33
CA GLU A 101 16.55 4.67 10.65
C GLU A 101 17.50 3.46 10.72
N ASP A 102 17.13 2.35 10.10
CA ASP A 102 17.94 1.14 10.04
C ASP A 102 19.11 1.24 9.03
N GLY A 103 19.13 2.31 8.22
CA GLY A 103 20.17 2.57 7.22
C GLY A 103 20.05 1.76 5.93
N ASP A 104 18.92 1.07 5.75
CA ASP A 104 18.55 0.33 4.55
C ASP A 104 17.88 1.22 3.48
N LEU A 105 17.52 2.45 3.83
CA LEU A 105 17.10 3.49 2.87
C LEU A 105 18.05 4.69 2.93
N ARG A 106 18.51 5.16 1.76
CA ARG A 106 19.40 6.32 1.64
C ARG A 106 18.83 7.34 0.67
N ILE A 107 18.75 8.60 1.11
CA ILE A 107 18.37 9.71 0.24
C ILE A 107 19.55 10.03 -0.67
N LEU A 108 19.29 10.01 -1.98
CA LEU A 108 20.26 10.46 -2.96
C LEU A 108 20.29 11.99 -3.02
N PRO A 109 21.46 12.62 -3.18
CA PRO A 109 21.53 14.05 -3.41
C PRO A 109 20.75 14.37 -4.68
N GLU A 110 19.71 15.19 -4.56
CA GLU A 110 18.98 15.69 -5.70
C GLU A 110 20.00 16.44 -6.58
N ALA A 111 20.25 15.95 -7.80
CA ALA A 111 21.01 16.72 -8.76
C ALA A 111 20.29 18.07 -8.86
N VAL A 112 20.98 19.17 -8.56
CA VAL A 112 20.43 20.53 -8.56
C VAL A 112 19.96 20.86 -9.99
N GLY A 113 18.77 20.38 -10.32
CA GLY A 113 18.11 20.52 -11.60
C GLY A 113 17.28 21.76 -11.55
N HIS A 114 17.91 22.87 -11.91
CA HIS A 114 17.34 24.12 -12.40
C HIS A 114 16.02 24.56 -11.75
N GLN A 115 16.12 25.63 -10.95
CA GLN A 115 15.01 26.48 -10.54
C GLN A 115 14.03 26.61 -11.71
N SER A 116 12.82 26.07 -11.54
CA SER A 116 11.73 26.33 -12.46
C SER A 116 11.50 27.83 -12.42
N GLY A 117 11.93 28.51 -13.49
CA GLY A 117 11.70 29.93 -13.70
C GLY A 117 10.21 30.21 -13.55
N LYS A 118 9.87 30.97 -12.52
CA LYS A 118 8.58 31.66 -12.47
C LYS A 118 8.57 32.69 -13.61
N LEU A 119 7.48 32.66 -14.37
CA LEU A 119 7.06 33.70 -15.31
C LEU A 119 7.07 35.09 -14.67
#